data_AF-A0A410USE4-F1
#
_entry.id   AF-A0A410USE4-F1
#
_cell.length_a   1.000
_cell.length_b   1.000
_cell.length_c   1.000
_cell.angle_alpha   90.00
_cell.angle_beta   90.00
_cell.angle_gamma   90.00
#
_symmetry.space_group_name_H-M   'P 1'
#
loop_
_entity.id
_entity.type
_entity.pdbx_description
1 polymer ?
#
loop_
_entity_poly.entity_id
_entity_poly.type
_entity_poly.pdbx_seq_one_letter_code
_entity_poly.pdbx_strand_id
1 'polypeptide(L)'
;MQEKLFKCRQQGISLVGLIFVLGVLAGIGLLALKIVPTVTEYMAVTKAVGKAKADGNSPAEIRSSFDKQADVAYITSITGKDLEVYNSGNGLEVSFAYDKKIPLVGPASLLIEYAGSTAKPGAKKPAKDGGA
;
A
#
# COMPACT_ATOMS: atom_id res chain seq x y z
N MET A 1 -9.35 35.66 54.49
CA MET A 1 -8.58 34.62 53.79
C MET A 1 -9.37 33.32 53.90
N GLN A 2 -10.13 32.95 52.86
CA GLN A 2 -10.92 31.71 52.82
C GLN A 2 -10.50 30.96 51.56
N GLU A 3 -9.55 30.05 51.71
CA GLU A 3 -9.17 29.10 50.67
C GLU A 3 -10.26 28.02 50.59
N LYS A 4 -11.13 28.11 49.58
CA LYS A 4 -11.96 26.95 49.20
C LYS A 4 -11.18 26.12 48.19
N LEU A 5 -10.59 25.05 48.71
CA LEU A 5 -10.00 23.93 47.98
C LEU A 5 -10.83 23.57 46.74
N PHE A 6 -10.21 23.67 45.56
CA PHE A 6 -10.76 23.16 44.31
C PHE A 6 -10.94 21.64 44.44
N LYS A 7 -12.17 21.19 44.73
CA LYS A 7 -12.52 19.79 44.71
C LYS A 7 -12.71 19.36 43.25
N CYS A 8 -11.66 18.81 42.65
CA CYS A 8 -11.75 18.15 41.34
C CYS A 8 -12.77 17.01 41.43
N ARG A 9 -13.96 17.19 40.85
CA ARG A 9 -14.89 16.09 40.58
C ARG A 9 -14.25 15.23 39.50
N GLN A 10 -13.80 14.02 39.86
CA GLN A 10 -13.43 13.01 38.89
C GLN A 10 -14.69 12.65 38.09
N GLN A 11 -14.79 13.18 36.88
CA GLN A 11 -15.82 12.79 35.92
C GLN A 11 -15.29 11.55 35.20
N GLY A 12 -15.74 10.37 35.64
CA GLY A 12 -15.45 9.12 34.93
C GLY A 12 -16.08 9.10 33.54
N ILE A 13 -15.62 8.19 32.68
CA ILE A 13 -16.28 7.92 31.40
C ILE A 13 -17.68 7.34 31.68
N SER A 14 -18.70 7.89 31.01
CA SER A 14 -20.05 7.32 31.10
C SER A 14 -20.10 5.96 30.41
N LEU A 15 -20.94 5.04 30.88
CA LEU A 15 -21.12 3.73 30.24
C LEU A 15 -21.45 3.86 28.74
N VAL A 16 -22.27 4.85 28.38
CA VAL A 16 -22.61 5.17 26.99
C VAL A 16 -21.38 5.64 26.21
N GLY A 17 -20.57 6.53 26.81
CA GLY A 17 -19.30 6.98 26.21
C GLY A 17 -18.31 5.83 26.02
N LEU A 18 -18.23 4.91 26.97
CA LEU A 18 -17.39 3.71 26.88
C LEU A 18 -17.82 2.81 25.72
N ILE A 19 -19.11 2.48 25.63
CA ILE A 19 -19.64 1.65 24.54
C ILE A 19 -19.41 2.32 23.17
N PHE A 20 -19.63 3.64 23.08
CA PHE A 20 -19.39 4.38 21.85
C PHE A 20 -17.92 4.29 21.40
N VAL A 21 -16.97 4.53 22.32
CA VAL A 21 -15.53 4.42 22.03
C VAL A 21 -15.17 2.99 21.60
N LEU A 22 -15.68 1.97 22.31
CA LEU A 22 -15.45 0.58 21.92
C LEU A 22 -16.00 0.26 20.53
N GLY A 23 -17.17 0.79 20.17
CA GLY A 23 -17.75 0.62 18.84
C GLY A 23 -16.88 1.25 17.74
N VAL A 24 -16.38 2.47 17.96
CA VAL A 24 -15.46 3.14 17.03
C VAL A 24 -14.16 2.36 16.89
N LEU A 25 -13.56 1.92 18.01
CA LEU A 25 -12.34 1.12 18.00
C LEU A 25 -12.53 -0.23 17.29
N ALA A 26 -13.66 -0.90 17.49
CA ALA A 26 -13.99 -2.13 16.79
C ALA A 26 -14.10 -1.89 15.27
N GLY A 27 -14.74 -0.79 14.85
CA GLY A 27 -14.81 -0.39 13.44
C GLY A 27 -13.41 -0.18 12.84
N ILE A 28 -12.55 0.59 13.50
CA ILE A 28 -11.16 0.81 13.06
C ILE A 28 -10.38 -0.51 13.04
N GLY A 29 -10.56 -1.36 14.04
CA GLY A 29 -9.91 -2.68 14.11
C GLY A 29 -10.28 -3.57 12.93
N LEU A 30 -11.55 -3.62 12.55
CA LEU A 30 -11.99 -4.37 11.36
C LEU A 30 -11.39 -3.82 10.06
N LEU A 31 -11.27 -2.50 9.93
CA LEU A 31 -10.58 -1.89 8.77
C LEU A 31 -9.11 -2.29 8.73
N ALA A 32 -8.41 -2.22 9.86
CA ALA A 32 -7.01 -2.62 9.95
C ALA A 32 -6.80 -4.08 9.51
N LEU A 33 -7.68 -5.00 9.94
CA LEU A 33 -7.63 -6.40 9.52
C LEU A 33 -7.81 -6.58 8.00
N LYS A 34 -8.66 -5.77 7.35
CA LYS A 34 -8.83 -5.82 5.88
C LYS A 34 -7.63 -5.27 5.10
N ILE A 35 -6.83 -4.40 5.70
CA ILE A 35 -5.61 -3.83 5.08
C ILE A 35 -4.45 -4.83 5.08
N VAL A 36 -4.39 -5.73 6.05
CA VAL A 36 -3.31 -6.75 6.14
C VAL A 36 -3.11 -7.56 4.86
N PRO A 37 -4.15 -8.16 4.23
CA PRO A 37 -3.96 -8.90 2.98
C PRO A 37 -3.47 -8.01 1.84
N THR A 38 -3.89 -6.75 1.76
CA THR A 38 -3.44 -5.84 0.68
C THR A 38 -1.98 -5.43 0.84
N VAL A 39 -1.52 -5.22 2.08
CA VAL A 39 -0.11 -4.97 2.38
C VAL A 39 0.74 -6.20 2.09
N THR A 40 0.24 -7.39 2.45
CA THR A 40 0.94 -8.66 2.15
C THR A 40 1.13 -8.84 0.65
N GLU A 41 0.11 -8.55 -0.16
CA GLU A 41 0.21 -8.60 -1.61
C GLU A 41 1.20 -7.55 -2.14
N TYR A 42 1.18 -6.32 -1.63
CA TYR A 42 2.17 -5.29 -2.00
C TYR A 42 3.62 -5.72 -1.71
N MET A 43 3.85 -6.36 -0.56
CA MET A 43 5.16 -6.94 -0.23
C MET A 43 5.55 -8.06 -1.19
N ALA A 44 4.59 -8.90 -1.61
CA ALA A 44 4.81 -9.94 -2.61
C ALA A 44 5.16 -9.33 -3.98
N VAL A 45 4.43 -8.30 -4.43
CA VAL A 45 4.70 -7.55 -5.65
C VAL A 45 6.11 -6.98 -5.64
N THR A 46 6.49 -6.29 -4.56
CA THR A 46 7.82 -5.68 -4.44
C THR A 46 8.94 -6.72 -4.57
N LYS A 47 8.76 -7.89 -3.95
CA LYS A 47 9.71 -9.01 -4.04
C LYS A 47 9.76 -9.61 -5.45
N ALA A 48 8.60 -9.82 -6.07
CA ALA A 48 8.48 -10.38 -7.41
C ALA A 48 9.13 -9.46 -8.46
N VAL A 49 8.90 -8.15 -8.36
CA VAL A 49 9.55 -7.14 -9.21
C VAL A 49 11.07 -7.16 -9.02
N GLY A 50 11.55 -7.20 -7.77
CA GLY A 50 12.98 -7.25 -7.47
C GLY A 50 13.68 -8.47 -8.09
N LYS A 51 13.05 -9.65 -7.99
CA LYS A 51 13.53 -10.88 -8.63
C LYS A 51 13.42 -10.81 -10.16
N ALA A 52 12.31 -10.32 -10.70
CA ALA A 52 12.12 -10.20 -12.15
C ALA A 52 13.18 -9.31 -12.79
N LYS A 53 13.56 -8.21 -12.13
CA LYS A 53 14.71 -7.36 -12.52
C LYS A 53 16.03 -8.11 -12.49
N ALA A 54 16.25 -8.98 -11.50
CA ALA A 54 17.49 -9.75 -11.38
C ALA A 54 17.60 -10.84 -12.45
N ASP A 55 16.47 -11.44 -12.86
CA ASP A 55 16.44 -12.58 -13.77
C ASP A 55 16.37 -12.18 -15.27
N GLY A 56 15.87 -10.97 -15.58
CA GLY A 56 15.62 -10.53 -16.96
C GLY A 56 16.61 -9.49 -17.46
N ASN A 57 17.07 -9.63 -18.71
CA ASN A 57 18.00 -8.69 -19.36
C ASN A 57 17.32 -7.74 -20.34
N SER A 58 16.03 -7.95 -20.61
CA SER A 58 15.22 -7.12 -21.49
C SER A 58 13.87 -6.79 -20.86
N PRO A 59 13.19 -5.69 -21.27
CA PRO A 59 11.85 -5.39 -20.78
C PRO A 59 10.85 -6.53 -20.97
N ALA A 60 10.94 -7.29 -22.07
CA ALA A 60 10.06 -8.42 -22.31
C ALA A 60 10.33 -9.58 -21.33
N GLU A 61 11.61 -9.90 -21.08
CA GLU A 61 12.00 -10.93 -20.11
C GLU A 61 11.60 -10.57 -18.69
N ILE A 62 11.80 -9.30 -18.28
CA ILE A 62 11.42 -8.83 -16.94
C ILE A 62 9.92 -8.99 -16.73
N ARG A 63 9.10 -8.60 -17.71
CA ARG A 63 7.63 -8.75 -17.62
C ARG A 63 7.22 -10.22 -17.55
N SER A 64 7.79 -11.07 -18.41
CA SER A 64 7.51 -12.50 -18.40
C SER A 64 7.96 -13.19 -17.11
N SER A 65 9.12 -12.79 -16.57
CA SER A 65 9.61 -13.29 -15.28
C SER A 65 8.69 -12.85 -14.14
N PHE A 66 8.24 -11.60 -14.15
CA PHE A 66 7.26 -11.12 -13.18
C PHE A 66 5.96 -11.92 -13.25
N ASP A 67 5.39 -12.15 -14.44
CA ASP A 67 4.14 -12.92 -14.59
C ASP A 67 4.25 -14.32 -13.97
N LYS A 68 5.37 -15.02 -14.21
CA LYS A 68 5.63 -16.34 -13.60
C LYS A 68 5.69 -16.27 -12.08
N GLN A 69 6.29 -15.22 -11.54
CA GLN A 69 6.40 -15.01 -10.09
C GLN A 69 5.06 -14.60 -9.48
N ALA A 70 4.27 -13.81 -10.20
CA ALA A 70 2.94 -13.40 -9.82
C ALA A 70 2.00 -14.60 -9.68
N ASP A 71 2.05 -15.54 -10.63
CA ASP A 71 1.30 -16.80 -10.57
C ASP A 71 1.65 -17.62 -9.31
N VAL A 72 2.95 -17.76 -9.00
CA VAL A 72 3.41 -18.52 -7.82
C VAL A 72 3.05 -17.83 -6.51
N ALA A 73 3.08 -16.50 -6.48
CA ALA A 73 2.80 -15.69 -5.29
C ALA A 73 1.31 -15.30 -5.16
N TYR A 74 0.44 -15.77 -6.05
CA TYR A 74 -0.99 -15.43 -6.11
C TYR A 74 -1.25 -13.91 -6.18
N ILE A 75 -0.39 -13.18 -6.90
CA ILE A 75 -0.56 -11.75 -7.14
C ILE A 75 -1.62 -11.59 -8.22
N THR A 76 -2.66 -10.82 -7.92
CA THR A 76 -3.78 -10.58 -8.86
C THR A 76 -4.01 -9.11 -9.16
N SER A 77 -3.36 -8.22 -8.40
CA SER A 77 -3.53 -6.77 -8.54
C SER A 77 -2.93 -6.17 -9.80
N ILE A 78 -1.84 -6.77 -10.29
CA ILE A 78 -1.09 -6.29 -11.45
C ILE A 78 -0.49 -7.47 -12.21
N THR A 79 -0.15 -7.22 -13.47
CA THR A 79 0.53 -8.13 -14.38
C THR A 79 1.84 -7.50 -14.87
N GLY A 80 2.65 -8.26 -15.61
CA GLY A 80 3.86 -7.75 -16.24
C GLY A 80 3.60 -6.57 -17.17
N LYS A 81 2.40 -6.45 -17.74
CA LYS A 81 2.02 -5.32 -18.60
C LYS A 81 1.93 -4.00 -17.84
N ASP A 82 1.60 -4.06 -16.56
CA ASP A 82 1.48 -2.89 -15.67
C ASP A 82 2.85 -2.42 -15.16
N LEU A 83 3.92 -3.17 -15.46
CA LEU A 83 5.28 -2.77 -15.15
C LEU A 83 5.84 -1.79 -16.18
N GLU A 84 6.31 -0.66 -15.65
CA GLU A 84 7.11 0.30 -16.37
C GLU A 84 8.58 -0.09 -16.25
N VAL A 85 9.15 -0.59 -17.34
CA VAL A 85 10.58 -0.90 -17.42
C VAL A 85 11.27 0.21 -18.20
N TYR A 86 12.31 0.81 -17.63
CA TYR A 86 13.07 1.89 -18.24
C TYR A 86 14.57 1.75 -17.98
N ASN A 87 15.39 2.31 -18.87
CA ASN A 87 16.84 2.35 -18.67
C ASN A 87 17.22 3.61 -17.88
N SER A 88 17.87 3.44 -16.73
CA SER A 88 18.27 4.54 -15.84
C SER A 88 19.77 4.88 -15.97
N GLY A 89 20.45 4.44 -17.03
CA GLY A 89 21.89 4.66 -17.26
C GLY A 89 22.80 3.67 -16.54
N ASN A 90 22.39 3.15 -15.39
CA ASN A 90 23.09 2.10 -14.64
C ASN A 90 22.47 0.71 -14.80
N GLY A 91 21.56 0.55 -15.76
CA GLY A 91 20.82 -0.69 -16.01
C GLY A 91 19.31 -0.46 -16.14
N LEU A 92 18.58 -1.57 -16.28
CA LEU A 92 17.13 -1.56 -16.32
C LEU A 92 16.57 -1.38 -14.91
N GLU A 93 15.61 -0.46 -14.80
CA GLU A 93 14.82 -0.21 -13.61
C GLU A 93 13.35 -0.51 -13.89
N VAL A 94 12.63 -0.89 -12.85
CA VAL A 94 11.24 -1.29 -12.91
C VAL A 94 10.44 -0.48 -11.89
N SER A 95 9.35 0.13 -12.32
CA SER A 95 8.35 0.75 -11.46
C SER A 95 6.96 0.17 -11.69
N PHE A 96 6.13 0.26 -10.66
CA PHE A 96 4.74 -0.17 -10.68
C PHE A 96 3.90 0.75 -9.80
N ALA A 97 2.61 0.89 -10.15
CA ALA A 97 1.61 1.58 -9.34
C ALA A 97 0.23 0.96 -9.61
N TYR A 98 -0.58 0.80 -8.56
CA TYR A 98 -1.94 0.26 -8.65
C TYR A 98 -2.78 0.60 -7.43
N ASP A 99 -4.10 0.51 -7.59
CA ASP A 99 -5.06 0.82 -6.53
C ASP A 99 -5.68 -0.45 -5.96
N LYS A 100 -5.85 -0.48 -4.63
CA LYS A 100 -6.67 -1.46 -3.93
C LYS A 100 -7.92 -0.80 -3.36
N LYS A 101 -9.06 -1.15 -3.94
CA LYS A 101 -10.38 -0.73 -3.44
C LYS A 101 -10.96 -1.79 -2.51
N ILE A 102 -11.11 -1.45 -1.24
CA ILE A 102 -11.69 -2.30 -0.20
C ILE A 102 -13.13 -1.80 0.06
N PRO A 103 -14.17 -2.58 -0.29
CA PRO A 103 -15.54 -2.23 0.04
C PRO A 103 -15.73 -2.26 1.57
N LEU A 104 -16.39 -1.23 2.11
CA LEU A 104 -16.67 -1.09 3.53
C LEU A 104 -18.13 -1.44 3.83
N VAL A 105 -19.05 -0.53 3.50
CA VAL A 105 -20.49 -0.68 3.73
C VAL A 105 -21.27 0.17 2.73
N GLY A 106 -22.30 -0.42 2.10
CA GLY A 106 -23.07 0.28 1.07
C GLY A 106 -22.16 0.82 -0.05
N PRO A 107 -22.32 2.08 -0.48
CA PRO A 107 -21.46 2.70 -1.50
C PRO A 107 -20.09 3.13 -0.97
N ALA A 108 -19.80 2.97 0.33
CA ALA A 108 -18.54 3.41 0.92
C ALA A 108 -17.41 2.38 0.73
N SER A 109 -16.24 2.86 0.31
CA SER A 109 -15.04 2.07 0.11
C SER A 109 -13.79 2.80 0.62
N LEU A 110 -12.80 2.04 1.09
CA LEU A 110 -11.45 2.52 1.33
C LEU A 110 -10.61 2.27 0.07
N LEU A 111 -9.88 3.27 -0.38
CA LEU A 111 -8.93 3.15 -1.48
C LEU A 111 -7.51 3.30 -0.95
N ILE A 112 -6.62 2.41 -1.37
CA ILE A 112 -5.20 2.42 -1.02
C ILE A 112 -4.41 2.40 -2.32
N GLU A 113 -3.59 3.42 -2.52
CA GLU A 113 -2.70 3.54 -3.67
C GLU A 113 -1.35 2.92 -3.29
N TYR A 114 -0.93 1.92 -4.05
CA TYR A 114 0.36 1.26 -3.89
C TYR A 114 1.27 1.62 -5.05
N ALA A 115 2.52 1.98 -4.75
CA ALA A 115 3.53 2.24 -5.75
C ALA A 115 4.90 1.78 -5.26
N GLY A 116 5.76 1.37 -6.19
CA GLY A 116 7.12 0.95 -5.89
C GLY A 116 8.03 1.08 -7.10
N SER A 117 9.33 1.15 -6.82
CA SER A 117 10.38 1.19 -7.84
C SER A 117 11.63 0.49 -7.34
N THR A 118 12.36 -0.14 -8.27
CA THR A 118 13.68 -0.72 -8.00
C THR A 118 14.81 0.30 -8.06
N ALA A 119 14.53 1.54 -8.49
CA ALA A 119 15.54 2.57 -8.63
C ALA A 119 16.02 3.06 -7.26
N LYS A 120 17.29 3.46 -7.18
CA LYS A 120 17.88 4.01 -5.96
C LYS A 120 17.09 5.26 -5.52
N PRO A 121 16.79 5.44 -4.22
CA PRO A 121 16.12 6.65 -3.73
C PRO A 121 16.88 7.91 -4.20
N GLY A 122 16.24 8.73 -5.02
CA GLY A 122 16.85 9.93 -5.66
C GLY A 122 17.05 9.85 -7.18
N ALA A 123 16.91 8.67 -7.79
CA ALA A 123 16.86 8.54 -9.24
C ALA A 123 15.48 9.02 -9.75
N LYS A 124 15.42 10.25 -10.27
CA LYS A 124 14.20 10.77 -10.90
C LYS A 124 13.86 9.89 -12.12
N LYS A 125 12.62 9.40 -12.17
CA LYS A 125 12.03 8.83 -13.40
C LYS A 125 12.32 9.84 -14.53
N PRO A 126 12.96 9.44 -15.65
CA PRO A 126 13.12 10.36 -16.76
C PRO A 126 11.72 10.83 -17.13
N ALA A 127 11.48 12.14 -17.00
CA ALA A 127 10.22 12.75 -17.38
C ALA A 127 9.95 12.29 -18.81
N LYS A 128 8.79 11.65 -19.01
CA LYS A 128 8.30 11.32 -20.34
C LYS A 128 8.16 12.66 -21.03
N ASP A 129 9.16 13.02 -21.83
CA ASP A 129 9.17 14.26 -22.57
C ASP A 129 7.92 14.25 -23.45
N GLY A 130 7.15 15.33 -23.37
CA GLY A 130 5.85 15.43 -24.03
C GLY A 130 5.99 15.15 -25.52
N GLY A 131 5.23 14.16 -25.99
CA GLY A 131 5.03 13.89 -27.41
C GLY A 131 3.57 14.11 -27.73
N ALA A 132 3.31 15.20 -28.46
CA ALA A 132 2.09 15.50 -29.18
C ALA A 132 1.78 14.41 -30.23
#